data_AF-A0AA51IGG4-F1
#
_entry.id   AF-A0AA51IGG4-F1
#
_cell.length_a   1.000
_cell.length_b   1.000
_cell.length_c   1.000
_cell.angle_alpha   90.00
_cell.angle_beta   90.00
_cell.angle_gamma   90.00
#
_symmetry.space_group_name_H-M   'P 1'
#
loop_
_entity.id
_entity.type
_entity.pdbx_description
1 polymer ?
#
loop_
_entity_poly.entity_id
_entity_poly.type
_entity_poly.pdbx_seq_one_letter_code
_entity_poly.pdbx_strand_id
1 'polypeptide(L)' 'ACSSEVMMLRVARRYDSSSDSILFANNEAYTRDNYRKAGMSYVIEDLLHFCRCMYALSLDNVHYALLTAVIIFS' A
#
# COMPACT_ATOMS: atom_id res chain seq x y z
N ALA A 1 1.94 7.57 16.29
CA ALA A 1 2.29 7.98 14.92
C ALA A 1 2.57 6.75 14.03
N CYS A 2 3.18 5.67 14.53
CA CYS A 2 3.59 4.53 13.71
C CYS A 2 2.46 3.63 13.15
N SER A 3 1.23 3.72 13.68
CA SER A 3 0.13 2.83 13.26
C SER A 3 -0.32 3.05 11.81
N SER A 4 -0.29 4.31 11.32
CA SER A 4 -0.65 4.64 9.93
C SER A 4 0.42 4.19 8.95
N GLU A 5 1.70 4.29 9.31
CA GLU A 5 2.84 3.90 8.47
C GLU A 5 2.91 2.38 8.30
N VAL A 6 2.74 1.62 9.40
CA VAL A 6 2.67 0.15 9.34
C VAL A 6 1.46 -0.29 8.51
N MET A 7 0.32 0.41 8.62
CA MET A 7 -0.86 0.10 7.81
C MET A 7 -0.61 0.36 6.31
N MET A 8 0.05 1.46 5.96
CA MET A 8 0.45 1.78 4.59
C MET A 8 1.39 0.72 3.99
N LEU A 9 2.39 0.25 4.74
CA LEU A 9 3.27 -0.83 4.27
C LEU A 9 2.55 -2.15 4.05
N ARG A 10 1.61 -2.50 4.93
CA ARG A 10 0.78 -3.70 4.78
C ARG A 10 -0.09 -3.63 3.52
N VAL A 11 -0.61 -2.45 3.22
CA VAL A 11 -1.37 -2.17 1.99
C VAL A 11 -0.49 -2.29 0.75
N ALA A 12 0.69 -1.68 0.75
CA ALA A 12 1.63 -1.76 -0.37
C ALA A 12 2.08 -3.19 -0.67
N ARG A 13 2.17 -4.07 0.34
CA ARG A 13 2.49 -5.48 0.16
C ARG A 13 1.35 -6.30 -0.49
N ARG A 14 0.12 -5.78 -0.42
CA ARG A 14 -1.08 -6.38 -1.05
C ARG A 14 -1.50 -5.66 -2.32
N TYR A 15 -0.65 -4.79 -2.83
CA TYR A 15 -0.84 -4.13 -4.11
C TYR A 15 -0.56 -5.12 -5.24
N ASP A 16 -1.53 -5.28 -6.13
CA ASP A 16 -1.37 -6.02 -7.37
C ASP A 16 -1.07 -5.03 -8.50
N SER A 17 0.17 -5.10 -8.99
CA SER A 17 0.64 -4.28 -10.11
C SER A 17 -0.09 -4.56 -11.43
N SER A 18 -0.66 -5.76 -11.61
CA SER A 18 -1.31 -6.15 -12.85
C SER A 18 -2.70 -5.53 -13.01
N SER A 19 -3.45 -5.43 -11.90
CA SER A 19 -4.79 -4.85 -11.86
C SER A 19 -4.83 -3.41 -11.29
N ASP A 20 -3.68 -2.84 -10.92
CA ASP A 20 -3.56 -1.53 -10.25
C ASP A 20 -4.54 -1.42 -9.06
N SER A 21 -4.60 -2.48 -8.25
CA SER A 21 -5.60 -2.65 -7.19
C SER A 21 -4.96 -3.12 -5.89
N ILE A 22 -5.63 -2.83 -4.78
CA ILE A 22 -5.20 -3.23 -3.44
C ILE A 22 -6.16 -4.29 -2.91
N LEU A 23 -5.63 -5.45 -2.54
CA LEU A 23 -6.44 -6.51 -1.95
C LEU A 23 -6.60 -6.27 -0.44
N PHE A 24 -7.82 -5.93 -0.01
CA PHE A 24 -8.11 -5.73 1.40
C PHE A 24 -8.39 -7.06 2.13
N ALA A 25 -8.44 -7.02 3.46
CA ALA A 25 -8.66 -8.20 4.30
C ALA A 25 -10.02 -8.89 4.05
N ASN A 26 -10.98 -8.17 3.46
CA ASN A 26 -12.27 -8.71 2.99
C ASN A 26 -12.16 -9.46 1.66
N ASN A 27 -10.95 -9.65 1.13
CA ASN A 27 -10.69 -10.30 -0.15
C ASN A 27 -11.29 -9.55 -1.36
N GLU A 28 -11.72 -8.31 -1.18
CA GLU A 28 -12.15 -7.45 -2.28
C GLU A 28 -10.96 -6.65 -2.80
N ALA A 29 -10.82 -6.65 -4.13
CA ALA A 29 -9.88 -5.80 -4.82
C ALA A 29 -10.47 -4.39 -4.90
N TYR A 30 -9.89 -3.46 -4.15
CA TYR A 30 -10.24 -2.05 -4.27
C TYR A 30 -9.42 -1.42 -5.37
N THR A 31 -10.09 -1.13 -6.49
CA THR A 31 -9.53 -0.37 -7.61
C THR A 31 -9.67 1.13 -7.38
N ARG A 32 -8.94 1.91 -8.18
CA ARG A 32 -9.06 3.38 -8.22
C ARG A 32 -10.53 3.83 -8.35
N ASP A 33 -11.32 3.15 -9.16
CA ASP A 33 -12.73 3.51 -9.39
C ASP A 33 -13.61 3.31 -8.15
N ASN A 34 -13.34 2.29 -7.33
CA ASN A 34 -14.05 2.07 -6.08
C ASN A 34 -13.78 3.21 -5.08
N TYR A 35 -12.53 3.64 -4.98
CA TYR A 35 -12.15 4.80 -4.16
C TYR A 35 -12.69 6.12 -4.70
N ARG A 36 -12.72 6.27 -6.03
CA ARG A 36 -13.29 7.46 -6.69
C ARG A 36 -14.80 7.57 -6.42
N LYS A 37 -15.54 6.46 -6.50
CA LYS A 37 -16.97 6.39 -6.13
C LYS A 37 -17.21 6.74 -4.65
N ALA A 38 -16.28 6.39 -3.78
CA ALA A 38 -16.32 6.74 -2.36
C ALA A 38 -15.92 8.20 -2.05
N GLY A 39 -15.59 9.02 -3.05
CA GLY A 39 -15.16 10.40 -2.86
C GLY A 39 -13.71 10.56 -2.37
N MET A 40 -12.93 9.48 -2.36
CA MET A 40 -11.55 9.44 -1.85
C MET A 40 -10.51 9.45 -2.99
N SER A 41 -10.84 10.11 -4.10
CA SER A 41 -10.00 10.12 -5.31
C SER A 41 -8.60 10.71 -5.10
N TYR A 42 -8.44 11.66 -4.18
CA TYR A 42 -7.17 12.33 -3.93
C TYR A 42 -6.20 11.44 -3.15
N VAL A 43 -6.67 10.77 -2.10
CA VAL A 43 -5.85 9.87 -1.27
C VAL A 43 -5.41 8.63 -2.03
N ILE A 44 -6.28 8.08 -2.88
CA ILE A 44 -5.98 6.83 -3.58
C ILE A 44 -4.88 7.01 -4.64
N GLU A 45 -4.79 8.19 -5.25
CA GLU A 45 -3.77 8.46 -6.25
C GLU A 45 -2.38 8.50 -5.61
N ASP A 46 -2.23 9.20 -4.48
CA ASP A 46 -1.00 9.22 -3.68
C ASP A 46 -0.65 7.83 -3.15
N LEU A 47 -1.64 7.06 -2.68
CA LEU A 47 -1.44 5.71 -2.18
C LEU A 47 -0.99 4.73 -3.28
N LEU A 48 -1.64 4.75 -4.44
CA LEU A 48 -1.25 3.91 -5.58
C LEU A 48 0.11 4.35 -6.15
N HIS A 49 0.42 5.64 -6.13
CA HIS A 49 1.74 6.14 -6.51
C HIS A 49 2.82 5.59 -5.57
N PHE A 50 2.59 5.66 -4.25
CA PHE A 50 3.48 5.06 -3.26
C PHE A 50 3.66 3.54 -3.50
N CYS A 51 2.57 2.82 -3.75
CA CYS A 51 2.63 1.37 -4.04
C CYS A 51 3.44 1.07 -5.30
N ARG A 52 3.29 1.88 -6.37
CA ARG A 52 4.10 1.75 -7.59
C ARG A 52 5.58 2.01 -7.32
N CYS A 53 5.92 3.03 -6.54
CA CYS A 53 7.30 3.31 -6.15
C CYS A 53 7.91 2.15 -5.35
N MET A 54 7.15 1.61 -4.40
CA MET A 54 7.56 0.43 -3.61
C MET A 54 7.74 -0.82 -4.49
N TYR A 55 6.86 -1.03 -5.47
CA TYR A 55 6.99 -2.11 -6.44
C TYR A 55 8.21 -1.94 -7.36
N ALA A 56 8.46 -0.71 -7.82
CA ALA A 56 9.63 -0.39 -8.65
C ALA A 56 10.96 -0.61 -7.91
N LEU A 57 10.98 -0.41 -6.58
CA LEU A 57 12.13 -0.72 -5.74
C LEU A 57 12.41 -2.23 -5.60
N SER A 58 11.48 -3.10 -6.05
CA SER A 58 11.63 -4.57 -6.03
C SER A 58 12.15 -5.11 -4.69
N LEU A 59 11.59 -4.59 -3.59
CA LEU A 59 12.08 -4.88 -2.24
C LEU A 59 11.84 -6.35 -1.85
N ASP A 60 12.91 -7.06 -1.53
CA ASP A 60 12.81 -8.40 -0.94
C ASP A 60 12.14 -8.39 0.45
N ASN A 61 11.68 -9.57 0.90
CA ASN A 61 11.08 -9.76 2.22
C ASN A 61 11.97 -9.28 3.37
N VAL A 62 13.30 -9.36 3.22
CA VAL A 62 14.27 -8.86 4.21
C VAL A 62 14.22 -7.34 4.32
N HIS A 63 14.17 -6.64 3.19
CA HIS A 63 14.07 -5.18 3.17
C HIS A 63 12.76 -4.69 3.78
N TYR A 64 11.64 -5.37 3.50
CA TYR A 64 10.36 -5.08 4.14
C TYR A 64 10.39 -5.30 5.66
N ALA A 65 11.04 -6.37 6.12
CA ALA A 65 11.17 -6.64 7.55
C ALA A 65 12.01 -5.56 8.25
N LEU A 66 13.13 -5.16 7.63
CA LEU A 66 13.99 -4.09 8.14
C LEU A 66 13.26 -2.74 8.19
N LEU A 67 12.56 -2.37 7.12
CA LEU A 67 11.79 -1.13 7.06
C LEU A 67 10.67 -1.10 8.11
N THR A 68 10.00 -2.24 8.31
CA THR A 68 8.97 -2.37 9.35
C THR A 68 9.58 -2.23 10.75
N ALA A 69 10.76 -2.82 10.99
CA ALA A 69 11.46 -2.66 12.26
C ALA A 69 11.84 -1.20 12.52
N VAL A 70 12.39 -0.49 11.52
CA VAL A 70 12.72 0.94 11.63
C VAL A 70 11.49 1.77 12.02
N ILE A 71 10.33 1.52 11.39
CA ILE A 71 9.08 2.25 11.70
C ILE A 71 8.55 1.94 13.10
N ILE A 72 8.69 0.69 13.57
CA ILE A 72 8.25 0.30 14.93
C ILE A 72 9.13 0.96 16.00
N PHE A 73 10.42 1.14 15.73
CA PHE A 73 11.39 1.70 16.68
C PHE A 73 11.60 3.22 16.53
N SER A 74 10.85 3.88 15.64
CA SER A 74 10.89 5.34 15.42
C SER A 74 10.07 6.15 16.41
#